data_AF-A0A359CEJ4-F1
#
_entry.id   AF-A0A359CEJ4-F1
#
_cell.length_a   1.000
_cell.length_b   1.000
_cell.length_c   1.000
_cell.angle_alpha   90.00
_cell.angle_beta   90.00
_cell.angle_gamma   90.00
#
_symmetry.space_group_name_H-M   'P 1'
#
loop_
_entity.id
_entity.type
_entity.pdbx_description
1 polymer ?
#
loop_
_entity_poly.entity_id
_entity_poly.type
_entity_poly.pdbx_seq_one_letter_code
_entity_poly.pdbx_strand_id
1 'polypeptide(L)'
;VPGFNSLSLQQKELIYYLSQAALEGRDILWDQHNKYNLTIRRVCESVYENYMGDKSTEEWKNFETYLKQIWMASGIHHHYSEDKILPKFSQDYFVTIVKSVDPGRMPFRDGMAADETLKEILPVIFDANVLPKRLNQAAGQDLVKTSAVNF
;
A
#
# COMPACT_ATOMS: atom_id res chain seq x y z
N VAL A 1 22.84 -13.54 -5.37
CA VAL A 1 23.36 -14.06 -4.09
C VAL A 1 24.68 -14.79 -4.36
N PRO A 2 25.84 -14.16 -4.10
CA PRO A 2 27.14 -14.82 -4.25
C PRO A 2 27.18 -16.17 -3.51
N GLY A 3 27.75 -17.20 -4.13
CA GLY A 3 27.82 -18.55 -3.52
C GLY A 3 26.56 -19.40 -3.62
N PHE A 4 25.43 -18.89 -4.13
CA PHE A 4 24.21 -19.70 -4.29
C PHE A 4 24.41 -20.88 -5.26
N ASN A 5 25.14 -20.64 -6.36
CA ASN A 5 25.32 -21.66 -7.40
C ASN A 5 26.17 -22.86 -6.94
N SER A 6 27.08 -22.66 -5.98
CA SER A 6 27.93 -23.73 -5.43
C SER A 6 27.22 -24.63 -4.41
N LEU A 7 25.98 -24.30 -4.01
CA LEU A 7 25.19 -25.12 -3.10
C LEU A 7 24.73 -26.43 -3.76
N SER A 8 24.59 -27.48 -2.96
CA SER A 8 23.97 -28.73 -3.39
C SER A 8 22.50 -28.50 -3.77
N LEU A 9 21.93 -29.43 -4.54
CA LEU A 9 20.50 -29.36 -4.89
C LEU A 9 19.61 -29.32 -3.64
N GLN A 10 19.89 -30.17 -2.65
CA GLN A 10 19.14 -30.23 -1.39
C GLN A 10 19.20 -28.89 -0.61
N GLN A 11 20.35 -28.21 -0.61
CA GLN A 11 20.46 -26.89 0.02
C GLN A 11 19.65 -25.82 -0.74
N LYS A 12 19.63 -25.88 -2.08
CA LYS A 12 18.83 -24.97 -2.90
C LYS A 12 17.33 -25.21 -2.71
N GLU A 13 16.89 -26.46 -2.60
CA GLU A 13 15.50 -26.82 -2.28
C GLU A 13 15.09 -26.30 -0.91
N LEU A 14 15.93 -26.49 0.12
CA LEU A 14 15.69 -25.94 1.45
C LEU A 14 15.54 -24.41 1.42
N ILE A 15 16.47 -23.71 0.75
CA ILE A 15 16.41 -22.24 0.60
C ILE A 15 15.16 -21.82 -0.16
N TYR A 16 14.80 -22.55 -1.21
CA TYR A 16 13.59 -22.28 -1.98
C TYR A 16 12.35 -22.33 -1.08
N TYR A 17 12.15 -23.42 -0.34
CA TYR A 17 10.98 -23.55 0.54
C TYR A 17 10.96 -22.51 1.66
N LEU A 18 12.11 -22.20 2.28
CA LEU A 18 12.21 -21.12 3.27
C LEU A 18 11.90 -19.75 2.67
N SER A 19 12.34 -19.49 1.42
CA SER A 19 12.07 -18.23 0.75
C SER A 19 10.59 -18.07 0.40
N GLN A 20 9.91 -19.13 -0.04
CA GLN A 20 8.47 -19.10 -0.29
C GLN A 20 7.72 -18.80 1.00
N ALA A 21 8.01 -19.52 2.08
CA ALA A 21 7.40 -19.28 3.39
C ALA A 21 7.60 -17.84 3.89
N ALA A 22 8.78 -17.24 3.64
CA ALA A 22 9.04 -15.84 4.00
C ALA A 22 8.23 -14.85 3.16
N LEU A 23 8.05 -15.10 1.86
CA LEU A 23 7.32 -14.21 0.94
C LEU A 23 5.82 -14.17 1.22
N GLU A 24 5.22 -15.32 1.57
CA GLU A 24 3.78 -15.42 1.86
C GLU A 24 3.37 -14.59 3.09
N GLY A 25 4.31 -14.24 3.97
CA GLY A 25 4.06 -13.38 5.13
C GLY A 25 3.87 -11.90 4.80
N ARG A 26 4.08 -11.46 3.54
CA ARG A 26 4.05 -10.04 3.17
C ARG A 26 2.74 -9.37 3.55
N ASP A 27 1.60 -9.94 3.15
CA ASP A 27 0.30 -9.29 3.33
C ASP A 27 -0.13 -9.19 4.81
N ILE A 28 0.40 -10.06 5.68
CA ILE A 28 0.21 -9.99 7.14
C ILE A 28 0.75 -8.67 7.68
N LEU A 29 1.96 -8.29 7.28
CA LEU A 29 2.60 -7.05 7.75
C LEU A 29 1.85 -5.80 7.29
N TRP A 30 1.34 -5.81 6.06
CA TRP A 30 0.54 -4.70 5.53
C TRP A 30 -0.70 -4.45 6.38
N ASP A 31 -1.43 -5.51 6.71
CA ASP A 31 -2.65 -5.42 7.53
C ASP A 31 -2.34 -4.95 8.96
N GLN A 32 -1.29 -5.49 9.58
CA GLN A 32 -0.82 -5.07 10.91
C GLN A 32 -0.41 -3.59 10.96
N HIS A 33 0.17 -3.06 9.89
CA HIS A 33 0.57 -1.65 9.85
C HIS A 33 -0.61 -0.69 9.76
N ASN A 34 -1.73 -1.10 9.14
CA ASN A 34 -2.97 -0.33 9.08
C ASN A 34 -4.08 -1.16 8.40
N LYS A 35 -5.28 -1.17 8.97
CA LYS A 35 -6.43 -1.92 8.41
C LYS A 35 -6.85 -1.54 6.98
N TYR A 36 -6.44 -0.37 6.46
CA TYR A 36 -6.75 0.08 5.10
C TYR A 36 -5.65 -0.23 4.08
N ASN A 37 -4.45 -0.64 4.53
CA ASN A 37 -3.27 -0.76 3.68
C ASN A 37 -3.45 -1.74 2.53
N LEU A 38 -4.06 -2.91 2.76
CA LEU A 38 -4.30 -3.90 1.70
C LEU A 38 -5.26 -3.36 0.63
N THR A 39 -6.33 -2.68 1.02
CA THR A 39 -7.28 -2.07 0.07
C THR A 39 -6.60 -0.97 -0.75
N ILE A 40 -5.91 -0.04 -0.09
CA ILE A 40 -5.21 1.07 -0.75
C ILE A 40 -4.17 0.53 -1.74
N ARG A 41 -3.34 -0.42 -1.29
CA ARG A 41 -2.34 -1.07 -2.13
C ARG A 41 -2.95 -1.67 -3.38
N ARG A 42 -3.97 -2.52 -3.23
CA ARG A 42 -4.57 -3.26 -4.35
C ARG A 42 -5.25 -2.31 -5.34
N VAL A 43 -5.89 -1.22 -4.86
CA VAL A 43 -6.49 -0.20 -5.74
C VAL A 43 -5.39 0.49 -6.55
N CYS A 44 -4.32 0.94 -5.89
CA CYS A 44 -3.19 1.57 -6.58
C CYS A 44 -2.49 0.60 -7.56
N GLU A 45 -2.29 -0.67 -7.17
CA GLU A 45 -1.72 -1.72 -8.04
C GLU A 45 -2.60 -1.93 -9.28
N SER A 46 -3.92 -2.05 -9.10
CA SER A 46 -4.86 -2.21 -10.22
C SER A 46 -4.84 -1.00 -11.16
N VAL A 47 -4.80 0.23 -10.63
CA VAL A 47 -4.61 1.44 -11.45
C VAL A 47 -3.29 1.39 -12.20
N TYR A 48 -2.19 1.07 -11.52
CA TYR A 48 -0.86 1.03 -12.14
C TYR A 48 -0.79 0.06 -13.33
N GLU A 49 -1.37 -1.13 -13.16
CA GLU A 49 -1.41 -2.20 -14.16
C GLU A 49 -2.36 -1.91 -15.32
N ASN A 50 -3.51 -1.26 -15.05
CA ASN A 50 -4.62 -1.19 -16.00
C ASN A 50 -4.93 0.20 -16.55
N TYR A 51 -4.33 1.26 -16.02
CA TYR A 51 -4.50 2.60 -16.56
C TYR A 51 -3.91 2.71 -17.98
N MET A 52 -4.75 3.14 -18.93
CA MET A 52 -4.41 3.28 -20.35
C MET A 52 -4.27 4.75 -20.81
N GLY A 53 -4.41 5.70 -19.89
CA GLY A 53 -4.22 7.12 -20.19
C GLY A 53 -2.75 7.53 -20.23
N ASP A 54 -2.50 8.84 -20.31
CA ASP A 54 -1.15 9.39 -20.43
C ASP A 54 -0.33 9.25 -19.13
N LYS A 55 0.71 8.41 -19.20
CA LYS A 55 1.66 8.13 -18.10
C LYS A 55 2.87 9.08 -18.09
N SER A 56 2.93 10.06 -18.99
CA SER A 56 4.02 11.05 -19.05
C SER A 56 3.77 12.28 -18.16
N THR A 57 2.54 12.46 -17.68
CA THR A 57 2.11 13.58 -16.85
C THR A 57 2.79 13.60 -15.48
N GLU A 58 2.88 14.79 -14.87
CA GLU A 58 3.42 14.94 -13.52
C GLU A 58 2.56 14.24 -12.46
N GLU A 59 1.23 14.35 -12.56
CA GLU A 59 0.28 13.65 -11.68
C GLU A 59 0.49 12.13 -11.71
N TRP A 60 0.68 11.53 -12.90
CA TRP A 60 1.00 10.10 -13.00
C TRP A 60 2.32 9.75 -12.33
N LYS A 61 3.38 10.52 -12.58
CA LYS A 61 4.69 10.30 -11.96
C LYS A 61 4.62 10.39 -10.43
N ASN A 62 3.81 11.32 -9.91
CA ASN A 62 3.57 11.47 -8.49
C ASN A 62 2.76 10.30 -7.92
N PHE A 63 1.75 9.81 -8.65
CA PHE A 63 1.02 8.59 -8.31
C PHE A 63 1.94 7.36 -8.26
N GLU A 64 2.75 7.15 -9.30
CA GLU A 64 3.70 6.04 -9.36
C GLU A 64 4.73 6.12 -8.23
N THR A 65 5.21 7.32 -7.92
CA THR A 65 6.12 7.56 -6.79
C THR A 65 5.46 7.19 -5.46
N TYR A 66 4.20 7.59 -5.25
CA TYR A 66 3.46 7.23 -4.05
C TYR A 66 3.28 5.71 -3.90
N LEU A 67 2.90 5.01 -4.99
CA LEU A 67 2.79 3.55 -4.98
C LEU A 67 4.12 2.88 -4.60
N LYS A 68 5.23 3.35 -5.16
CA LYS A 68 6.57 2.84 -4.82
C LYS A 68 6.93 3.11 -3.36
N GLN A 69 6.56 4.28 -2.83
CA GLN A 69 6.79 4.62 -1.43
C GLN A 69 6.01 3.71 -0.48
N ILE A 70 4.73 3.45 -0.74
CA ILE A 70 3.94 2.56 0.11
C ILE A 70 4.41 1.10 0.00
N TRP A 71 4.88 0.67 -1.17
CA TRP A 71 5.52 -0.64 -1.33
C TRP A 71 6.75 -0.78 -0.45
N MET A 72 7.63 0.22 -0.47
CA MET A 72 8.84 0.24 0.35
C MET A 72 8.51 0.24 1.85
N ALA A 73 7.48 0.97 2.25
CA ALA A 73 7.12 1.11 3.65
C ALA A 73 6.18 0.02 4.20
N SER A 74 5.71 -0.88 3.34
CA SER A 74 4.66 -1.85 3.68
C SER A 74 3.40 -1.19 4.25
N GLY A 75 3.01 -0.04 3.69
CA GLY A 75 1.86 0.75 4.17
C GLY A 75 1.95 2.24 3.82
N ILE A 76 0.95 3.01 4.23
CA ILE A 76 0.83 4.45 3.91
C ILE A 76 1.65 5.39 4.80
N HIS A 77 2.49 4.86 5.67
CA HIS A 77 3.30 5.63 6.63
C HIS A 77 4.78 5.40 6.39
N HIS A 78 5.61 6.41 6.62
CA HIS A 78 7.05 6.34 6.42
C HIS A 78 7.69 5.35 7.40
N HIS A 79 8.38 4.34 6.87
CA HIS A 79 8.98 3.24 7.63
C HIS A 79 9.94 3.64 8.78
N TYR A 80 10.55 4.84 8.73
CA TYR A 80 11.37 5.38 9.82
C TYR A 80 10.65 6.41 10.72
N SER A 81 10.09 7.50 10.16
CA SER A 81 9.50 8.58 10.97
C SER A 81 8.10 8.27 11.49
N GLU A 82 7.48 7.18 11.02
CA GLU A 82 6.11 6.77 11.31
C GLU A 82 5.04 7.72 10.75
N ASP A 83 5.44 8.84 10.13
CA ASP A 83 4.50 9.85 9.61
C ASP A 83 3.79 9.36 8.36
N LYS A 84 2.54 9.79 8.17
CA LYS A 84 1.81 9.47 6.94
C LYS A 84 2.51 10.06 5.72
N ILE A 85 2.59 9.25 4.66
CA ILE A 85 3.07 9.66 3.35
C ILE A 85 1.91 10.35 2.65
N LEU A 86 2.03 11.66 2.40
CA LEU A 86 1.01 12.41 1.67
C LEU A 86 1.26 12.31 0.15
N PRO A 87 0.21 12.05 -0.64
CA PRO A 87 0.28 12.13 -2.10
C PRO A 87 0.76 13.49 -2.61
N LYS A 88 1.44 13.48 -3.75
CA LYS A 88 1.79 14.69 -4.52
C LYS A 88 0.95 14.84 -5.80
N PHE A 89 -0.19 14.17 -5.85
CA PHE A 89 -1.21 14.27 -6.88
C PHE A 89 -2.52 14.61 -6.22
N SER A 90 -3.46 15.15 -6.99
CA SER A 90 -4.75 15.57 -6.46
C SER A 90 -5.68 14.39 -6.16
N GLN A 91 -6.58 14.58 -5.21
CA GLN A 91 -7.64 13.61 -4.91
C GLN A 91 -8.53 13.37 -6.13
N ASP A 92 -8.88 14.42 -6.87
CA ASP A 92 -9.73 14.34 -8.06
C ASP A 92 -9.05 13.56 -9.18
N TYR A 93 -7.74 13.74 -9.37
CA TYR A 93 -6.97 12.94 -10.31
C TYR A 93 -7.00 11.46 -9.92
N PHE A 94 -6.81 11.13 -8.64
CA PHE A 94 -6.87 9.76 -8.16
C PHE A 94 -8.23 9.12 -8.42
N VAL A 95 -9.33 9.83 -8.12
CA VAL A 95 -10.69 9.36 -8.42
C VAL A 95 -10.86 9.14 -9.92
N THR A 96 -10.34 10.03 -10.75
CA THR A 96 -10.41 9.94 -12.21
C THR A 96 -9.72 8.67 -12.72
N ILE A 97 -8.46 8.44 -12.32
CA ILE A 97 -7.72 7.26 -12.78
C ILE A 97 -8.30 5.96 -12.22
N VAL A 98 -8.82 5.94 -10.99
CA VAL A 98 -9.52 4.77 -10.43
C VAL A 98 -10.78 4.45 -11.23
N LYS A 99 -11.63 5.45 -11.52
CA LYS A 99 -12.87 5.26 -12.27
C LYS A 99 -12.66 4.97 -13.76
N SER A 100 -11.47 5.23 -14.28
CA SER A 100 -11.12 4.93 -15.68
C SER A 100 -10.78 3.45 -15.93
N VAL A 101 -10.49 2.70 -14.87
CA VAL A 101 -10.17 1.27 -14.97
C VAL A 101 -11.46 0.46 -14.96
N ASP A 102 -11.50 -0.59 -15.78
CA ASP A 102 -12.58 -1.57 -15.80
C ASP A 102 -12.87 -2.10 -14.37
N PRO A 103 -14.10 -1.96 -13.86
CA PRO A 103 -14.48 -2.46 -12.55
C PRO A 103 -14.16 -3.94 -12.32
N GLY A 104 -14.18 -4.78 -13.38
CA GLY A 104 -13.82 -6.20 -13.28
C GLY A 104 -12.33 -6.46 -12.99
N ARG A 105 -11.48 -5.44 -13.11
CA ARG A 105 -10.04 -5.50 -12.79
C ARG A 105 -9.70 -4.85 -11.46
N MET A 106 -10.67 -4.23 -10.81
CA MET A 106 -10.49 -3.58 -9.53
C MET A 106 -10.70 -4.58 -8.38
N PRO A 107 -9.97 -4.44 -7.27
CA PRO A 107 -10.06 -5.34 -6.12
C PRO A 107 -11.27 -5.02 -5.22
N PHE A 108 -12.34 -4.47 -5.79
CA PHE A 108 -13.55 -4.17 -5.03
C PHE A 108 -14.18 -5.49 -4.58
N ARG A 109 -14.66 -5.54 -3.34
CA ARG A 109 -15.37 -6.73 -2.84
C ARG A 109 -16.60 -6.98 -3.71
N ASP A 110 -16.98 -8.24 -3.90
CA ASP A 110 -18.19 -8.61 -4.64
C ASP A 110 -19.39 -7.79 -4.16
N GLY A 111 -19.97 -6.99 -5.07
CA GLY A 111 -21.12 -6.15 -4.79
C GLY A 111 -20.84 -4.75 -4.21
N MET A 112 -19.59 -4.39 -3.89
CA MET A 112 -19.23 -3.02 -3.51
C MET A 112 -19.01 -2.15 -4.74
N ALA A 113 -19.66 -0.99 -4.79
CA ALA A 113 -19.41 0.00 -5.82
C ALA A 113 -18.05 0.68 -5.60
N ALA A 114 -17.36 1.05 -6.68
CA ALA A 114 -16.10 1.82 -6.64
C ALA A 114 -16.20 3.06 -5.72
N ASP A 115 -17.37 3.70 -5.70
CA ASP A 115 -17.65 4.86 -4.86
C ASP A 115 -17.62 4.56 -3.36
N GLU A 116 -18.01 3.36 -2.92
CA GLU A 116 -17.95 2.97 -1.50
C GLU A 116 -16.50 2.78 -1.05
N THR A 117 -15.71 2.04 -1.82
CA THR A 117 -14.28 1.88 -1.55
C THR A 117 -13.56 3.23 -1.55
N LEU A 118 -13.85 4.10 -2.53
CA LEU A 118 -13.28 5.45 -2.58
C LEU A 118 -13.69 6.28 -1.36
N LYS A 119 -14.96 6.25 -0.92
CA LYS A 119 -15.39 6.96 0.30
C LYS A 119 -14.59 6.55 1.53
N GLU A 120 -14.19 5.29 1.64
CA GLU A 120 -13.40 4.79 2.76
C GLU A 120 -11.92 5.23 2.68
N ILE A 121 -11.29 5.09 1.51
CA ILE A 121 -9.83 5.26 1.40
C ILE A 121 -9.39 6.70 1.14
N LEU A 122 -10.24 7.53 0.52
CA LEU A 122 -9.86 8.91 0.16
C LEU A 122 -9.46 9.75 1.39
N PRO A 123 -10.24 9.79 2.50
CA PRO A 123 -9.82 10.53 3.69
C PRO A 123 -8.51 9.99 4.28
N VAL A 124 -8.35 8.66 4.28
CA VAL A 124 -7.16 8.00 4.81
C VAL A 124 -5.91 8.40 4.05
N ILE A 125 -5.99 8.45 2.71
CA ILE A 125 -4.88 8.80 1.83
C ILE A 125 -4.58 10.32 1.88
N PHE A 126 -5.61 11.17 1.79
CA PHE A 126 -5.43 12.60 1.48
C PHE A 126 -5.58 13.55 2.67
N ASP A 127 -6.35 13.23 3.72
CA ASP A 127 -6.52 14.13 4.87
C ASP A 127 -5.39 13.92 5.87
N ALA A 128 -4.44 14.85 5.96
CA ALA A 128 -3.29 14.79 6.85
C ALA A 128 -3.63 14.50 8.33
N ASN A 129 -4.85 14.78 8.79
CA ASN A 129 -5.28 14.56 10.17
C ASN A 129 -5.85 13.16 10.41
N VAL A 130 -6.20 12.42 9.37
CA VAL A 130 -6.69 11.04 9.48
C VAL A 130 -5.50 10.09 9.53
N LEU A 131 -5.33 9.40 10.66
CA LEU A 131 -4.25 8.42 10.87
C LEU A 131 -2.85 9.00 10.57
N PRO A 132 -2.46 10.12 11.22
CA PRO A 132 -1.26 10.88 10.85
C PRO A 132 0.05 10.15 11.15
N LYS A 133 0.04 9.19 12.08
CA LYS A 133 1.21 8.37 12.45
C LYS A 133 0.84 6.89 12.52
N ARG A 134 1.72 6.02 12.03
CA ARG A 134 1.59 4.56 12.22
C ARG A 134 1.73 4.21 13.69
N LEU A 135 2.85 4.58 14.31
CA LEU A 135 3.07 4.44 15.75
C LEU A 135 3.23 5.82 16.42
N ASN A 136 2.42 6.09 17.43
CA ASN A 136 2.57 7.28 18.27
C ASN A 136 3.28 6.94 19.58
N GLN A 137 4.13 7.87 20.03
CA GLN A 137 4.87 7.78 21.29
C GLN A 137 4.80 9.09 22.10
N ALA A 138 3.91 10.01 21.73
CA ALA A 138 3.78 11.30 22.41
C ALA A 138 3.20 11.16 23.83
N ALA A 139 3.87 11.76 24.82
CA ALA A 139 3.41 11.78 26.20
C ALA A 139 2.05 12.49 26.33
N GLY A 140 1.17 11.97 27.18
CA GLY A 140 -0.15 12.56 27.45
C GLY A 140 -1.21 12.28 26.39
N GLN A 141 -0.93 11.43 25.40
CA GLN A 141 -1.91 10.99 24.40
C GLN A 141 -2.31 9.52 24.61
N ASP A 142 -3.52 9.17 24.18
CA ASP A 142 -3.96 7.77 24.09
C ASP A 142 -3.23 7.09 22.92
N LEU A 143 -2.12 6.42 23.21
CA LEU A 143 -1.24 5.84 22.17
C LEU A 143 -1.95 4.77 21.33
N VAL A 144 -2.93 4.05 21.89
CA VAL A 144 -3.68 3.03 21.16
C VAL A 144 -4.58 3.71 20.13
N LYS A 145 -5.34 4.74 20.53
CA LYS A 145 -6.26 5.44 19.60
C LYS A 145 -5.54 6.33 18.60
N THR A 146 -4.36 6.83 18.94
CA THR A 146 -3.60 7.79 18.12
C THR A 146 -2.52 7.14 17.25
N SER A 147 -2.36 5.82 17.34
CA SER A 147 -1.53 5.04 16.42
C SER A 147 -2.41 4.38 15.36
N ALA A 148 -1.97 4.40 14.11
CA ALA A 148 -2.71 3.80 13.00
C ALA A 148 -2.46 2.30 12.80
N VAL A 149 -1.53 1.70 13.57
CA VAL A 149 -1.30 0.24 13.60
C VAL A 149 -2.57 -0.52 13.98
N ASN A 150 -2.66 -1.76 13.51
CA ASN A 150 -3.80 -2.66 13.66
C ASN A 150 -3.43 -3.88 14.51
N PHE A 151 -3.16 -3.65 15.80
CA PHE A 151 -2.83 -4.68 16.80
C PHE A 151 -3.94 -4.89 17.82
#